data_AF-A0A7W3VMW0-F1
#
_entry.id   AF-A0A7W3VMW0-F1
#
_cell.length_a   1.000
_cell.length_b   1.000
_cell.length_c   1.000
_cell.angle_alpha   90.00
_cell.angle_beta   90.00
_cell.angle_gamma   90.00
#
_symmetry.space_group_name_H-M   'P 1'
#
loop_
_entity.id
_entity.type
_entity.pdbx_description
1 polymer ?
#
loop_
_entity_poly.entity_id
_entity_poly.type
_entity_poly.pdbx_seq_one_letter_code
_entity_poly.pdbx_strand_id
1 'polypeptide(L)'
;MKFTLKSFHYTVFLFFILVKMTAQPKVVSTYDSLIAKSYQKDQQIRVELDSLLANENRNNQELVDHFAKAEKIDLDNQRIVLPIVDRYIAQEIELTDASLAQLYYIIQHADGKIQSKYAPFITTLFDKELISNQEFAWFSDRLAVRKNKVQPYGFQIKSWAETAERFPYPISSQAEENCQRISLESSKAYLEENFSGDYLPQYLTTGEFVVFGHVKGEQNNNVIVGEEKEEAAVNDEGFYVLKLKKKERQEIRLCLKRAGETVDCKTIPMDDKDWEEVDF
;
A
#
# COMPACT_ATOMS: atom_id res chain seq x y z
N MET A 1 16.61 -3.98 24.42
CA MET A 1 16.80 -3.82 22.96
C MET A 1 15.51 -3.20 22.43
N LYS A 2 15.50 -1.89 22.14
CA LYS A 2 14.29 -1.21 21.65
C LYS A 2 14.08 -1.61 20.20
N PHE A 3 13.08 -2.41 19.91
CA PHE A 3 12.63 -2.64 18.53
C PHE A 3 11.99 -1.34 18.05
N THR A 4 12.66 -0.64 17.13
CA THR A 4 12.05 0.46 16.38
C THR A 4 11.10 -0.16 15.37
N LEU A 5 9.80 -0.04 15.62
CA LEU A 5 8.73 -0.44 14.72
C LEU A 5 8.84 0.44 13.47
N LYS A 6 9.42 -0.07 12.39
CA LYS A 6 9.33 0.62 11.08
C LYS A 6 7.87 0.63 10.67
N SER A 7 7.39 1.75 10.12
CA SER A 7 6.02 1.97 9.62
C SER A 7 5.46 0.72 8.93
N PHE A 8 4.50 0.07 9.56
CA PHE A 8 3.78 -1.04 8.97
C PHE A 8 2.63 -0.51 8.12
N HIS A 9 2.59 -0.93 6.86
CA HIS A 9 1.50 -0.60 5.94
C HIS A 9 0.46 -1.72 6.02
N TYR A 10 -0.52 -1.58 6.91
CA TYR A 10 -1.64 -2.50 7.00
C TYR A 10 -2.86 -1.93 6.29
N THR A 11 -3.30 -2.63 5.24
CA THR A 11 -4.60 -2.44 4.60
C THR A 11 -5.53 -3.52 5.13
N VAL A 12 -6.62 -3.14 5.81
CA VAL A 12 -7.65 -4.05 6.34
C VAL A 12 -8.68 -4.32 5.24
N PHE A 13 -9.02 -5.59 4.96
CA PHE A 13 -10.18 -5.95 4.13
C PHE A 13 -10.79 -7.28 4.56
N LEU A 14 -12.08 -7.23 4.92
CA LEU A 14 -12.96 -8.39 5.15
C LEU A 14 -13.42 -9.00 3.82
N PHE A 15 -13.26 -10.31 3.64
CA PHE A 15 -13.88 -11.06 2.53
C PHE A 15 -14.67 -12.27 3.02
N PHE A 16 -15.93 -12.35 2.59
CA PHE A 16 -16.71 -13.59 2.51
C PHE A 16 -16.85 -13.96 1.03
N ILE A 17 -16.25 -15.08 0.62
CA ILE A 17 -16.48 -15.64 -0.72
C ILE A 17 -17.18 -16.99 -0.57
N LEU A 18 -18.41 -17.08 -1.08
CA LEU A 18 -19.16 -18.33 -1.22
C LEU A 18 -18.96 -18.85 -2.65
N VAL A 19 -18.05 -19.80 -2.85
CA VAL A 19 -17.89 -20.46 -4.15
C VAL A 19 -18.77 -21.71 -4.18
N LYS A 20 -19.74 -21.75 -5.10
CA LYS A 20 -20.34 -23.02 -5.55
C LYS A 20 -19.47 -23.60 -6.65
N MET A 21 -18.74 -24.67 -6.37
CA MET A 21 -18.01 -25.41 -7.40
C MET A 21 -18.76 -26.68 -7.78
N THR A 22 -19.00 -26.86 -9.08
CA THR A 22 -19.11 -28.18 -9.70
C THR A 22 -18.05 -28.25 -10.79
N ALA A 23 -16.99 -29.03 -10.55
CA ALA A 23 -15.97 -29.35 -11.55
C ALA A 23 -15.45 -30.77 -11.34
N GLN A 24 -15.23 -31.50 -12.42
CA GLN A 24 -14.63 -32.85 -12.40
C GLN A 24 -13.17 -32.80 -11.90
N PRO A 25 -12.69 -33.84 -11.20
CA PRO A 25 -11.37 -33.82 -10.58
C PRO A 25 -10.25 -33.92 -11.62
N LYS A 26 -9.66 -32.79 -11.97
CA LYS A 26 -8.35 -32.73 -12.65
C LYS A 26 -7.30 -33.24 -11.66
N VAL A 27 -6.39 -34.11 -12.09
CA VAL A 27 -5.31 -34.64 -11.23
C VAL A 27 -4.49 -33.45 -10.72
N VAL A 28 -4.57 -33.19 -9.41
CA VAL A 28 -3.89 -32.08 -8.74
C VAL A 28 -2.40 -32.37 -8.73
N SER A 29 -1.59 -31.49 -9.34
CA SER A 29 -0.13 -31.66 -9.32
C SER A 29 0.42 -31.41 -7.91
N THR A 30 1.62 -31.90 -7.64
CA THR A 30 2.30 -31.58 -6.37
C THR A 30 2.48 -30.07 -6.18
N TYR A 31 2.60 -29.29 -7.27
CA TYR A 31 2.69 -27.83 -7.21
C TYR A 31 1.38 -27.16 -6.80
N ASP A 32 0.26 -27.57 -7.37
CA ASP A 32 -1.07 -27.04 -7.01
C ASP A 32 -1.34 -27.25 -5.50
N SER A 33 -0.95 -28.41 -4.96
CA SER A 33 -1.08 -28.70 -3.53
C SER A 33 -0.20 -27.81 -2.65
N LEU A 34 1.04 -27.55 -3.06
CA LEU A 34 1.94 -26.65 -2.34
C LEU A 34 1.42 -25.21 -2.33
N ILE A 35 0.93 -24.73 -3.47
CA ILE A 35 0.33 -23.39 -3.61
C ILE A 35 -0.91 -23.28 -2.70
N ALA A 36 -1.82 -24.24 -2.77
CA ALA A 36 -3.04 -24.24 -1.96
C ALA A 36 -2.72 -24.22 -0.46
N LYS A 37 -1.73 -24.99 -0.01
CA LYS A 37 -1.29 -24.99 1.40
C LYS A 37 -0.67 -23.66 1.82
N SER A 38 0.14 -23.05 0.95
CA SER A 38 0.73 -21.73 1.23
C SER A 38 -0.35 -20.66 1.31
N TYR A 39 -1.29 -20.65 0.36
CA TYR A 39 -2.44 -19.76 0.38
C TYR A 39 -3.29 -19.91 1.64
N GLN A 40 -3.59 -21.15 2.07
CA GLN A 40 -4.35 -21.37 3.31
C GLN A 40 -3.67 -20.76 4.54
N LYS A 41 -2.34 -20.93 4.67
CA LYS A 41 -1.59 -20.31 5.77
C LYS A 41 -1.61 -18.79 5.71
N ASP A 42 -1.46 -18.25 4.50
CA ASP A 42 -1.50 -16.82 4.22
C ASP A 42 -2.85 -16.23 4.66
N GLN A 43 -3.96 -16.80 4.20
CA GLN A 43 -5.29 -16.31 4.53
C GLN A 43 -5.66 -16.53 6.00
N GLN A 44 -5.25 -17.64 6.62
CA GLN A 44 -5.54 -17.90 8.02
C GLN A 44 -4.99 -16.81 8.94
N ILE A 45 -3.73 -16.39 8.75
CA ILE A 45 -3.15 -15.35 9.60
C ILE A 45 -3.79 -13.97 9.36
N ARG A 46 -4.32 -13.70 8.16
CA ARG A 46 -5.09 -12.47 7.88
C ARG A 46 -6.41 -12.44 8.65
N VAL A 47 -7.14 -13.56 8.67
CA VAL A 47 -8.38 -13.68 9.47
C VAL A 47 -8.10 -13.50 10.97
N GLU A 48 -7.00 -14.08 11.48
CA GLU A 48 -6.56 -13.88 12.86
C GLU A 48 -6.27 -12.40 13.14
N LEU A 49 -5.53 -11.72 12.25
CA LEU A 49 -5.22 -10.29 12.37
C LEU A 49 -6.46 -9.39 12.29
N ASP A 50 -7.38 -9.64 11.36
CA ASP A 50 -8.62 -8.87 11.24
C ASP A 50 -9.46 -8.98 12.50
N SER A 51 -9.57 -10.19 13.06
CA SER A 51 -10.29 -10.45 14.31
C SER A 51 -9.66 -9.71 15.49
N LEU A 52 -8.32 -9.64 15.54
CA LEU A 52 -7.62 -8.88 16.57
C LEU A 52 -7.81 -7.39 16.39
N LEU A 53 -7.70 -6.85 15.17
CA LEU A 53 -7.87 -5.42 14.89
C LEU A 53 -9.30 -4.94 15.23
N ALA A 54 -10.31 -5.77 15.01
CA ALA A 54 -11.69 -5.50 15.39
C ALA A 54 -11.95 -5.55 16.91
N ASN A 55 -11.03 -6.15 17.69
CA ASN A 55 -11.16 -6.22 19.14
C ASN A 55 -10.62 -4.94 19.80
N GLU A 56 -11.51 -4.13 20.37
CA GLU A 56 -11.18 -2.89 21.08
C GLU A 56 -10.41 -3.14 22.39
N ASN A 57 -10.52 -4.34 22.98
CA ASN A 57 -9.84 -4.71 24.22
C ASN A 57 -8.53 -5.48 24.00
N ARG A 58 -8.00 -5.49 22.77
CA ARG A 58 -6.80 -6.25 22.43
C ARG A 58 -5.56 -5.73 23.16
N ASN A 59 -4.59 -6.62 23.36
CA ASN A 59 -3.26 -6.22 23.78
C ASN A 59 -2.42 -5.78 22.56
N ASN A 60 -1.79 -4.61 22.62
CA ASN A 60 -0.90 -4.14 21.55
C ASN A 60 0.29 -5.08 21.29
N GLN A 61 0.79 -5.77 22.32
CA GLN A 61 1.85 -6.78 22.16
C GLN A 61 1.35 -7.99 21.35
N GLU A 62 0.12 -8.42 21.58
CA GLU A 62 -0.49 -9.52 20.83
C GLU A 62 -0.63 -9.16 19.35
N LEU A 63 -1.00 -7.91 19.05
CA LEU A 63 -1.06 -7.42 17.68
C LEU A 63 0.33 -7.42 17.01
N VAL A 64 1.36 -6.93 17.71
CA VAL A 64 2.75 -6.93 17.21
C VAL A 64 3.23 -8.36 16.94
N ASP A 65 2.95 -9.31 17.84
CA ASP A 65 3.35 -10.70 17.69
C ASP A 65 2.67 -11.38 16.48
N HIS A 66 1.39 -11.09 16.24
CA HIS A 66 0.68 -11.60 15.07
C HIS A 66 1.19 -11.01 13.76
N PHE A 67 1.60 -9.74 13.76
CA PHE A 67 2.23 -9.12 12.61
C PHE A 67 3.60 -9.73 12.30
N ALA A 68 4.42 -10.01 13.31
CA ALA A 68 5.68 -10.74 13.12
C ALA A 68 5.45 -12.17 12.61
N LYS A 69 4.40 -12.85 13.10
CA LYS A 69 3.98 -14.18 12.62
C LYS A 69 3.53 -14.13 11.15
N ALA A 70 2.76 -13.11 10.77
CA ALA A 70 2.32 -12.88 9.39
C ALA A 70 3.52 -12.69 8.46
N GLU A 71 4.45 -11.80 8.79
CA GLU A 71 5.66 -11.57 8.00
C GLU A 71 6.46 -12.86 7.81
N LYS A 72 6.60 -13.66 8.86
CA LYS A 72 7.28 -14.95 8.77
C LYS A 72 6.56 -15.92 7.83
N ILE A 73 5.23 -16.01 7.91
CA ILE A 73 4.41 -16.85 7.02
C ILE A 73 4.55 -16.39 5.57
N ASP A 74 4.49 -15.08 5.33
CA ASP A 74 4.63 -14.49 4.00
C ASP A 74 5.99 -14.86 3.38
N LEU A 75 7.08 -14.71 4.12
CA LEU A 75 8.44 -15.07 3.68
C LEU A 75 8.58 -16.58 3.39
N ASP A 76 8.06 -17.43 4.27
CA ASP A 76 8.13 -18.88 4.09
C ASP A 76 7.28 -19.34 2.88
N ASN A 77 6.11 -18.74 2.68
CA ASN A 77 5.26 -19.00 1.52
C ASN A 77 5.95 -18.54 0.21
N GLN A 78 6.52 -17.34 0.20
CA GLN A 78 7.26 -16.82 -0.96
C GLN A 78 8.42 -17.74 -1.37
N ARG A 79 9.21 -18.23 -0.40
CA ARG A 79 10.30 -19.18 -0.68
C ARG A 79 9.82 -20.47 -1.37
N ILE A 80 8.62 -20.93 -1.03
CA ILE A 80 8.02 -22.13 -1.61
C ILE A 80 7.47 -21.84 -3.01
N VAL A 81 6.69 -20.78 -3.17
CA VAL A 81 5.87 -20.59 -4.39
C VAL A 81 6.56 -19.81 -5.49
N LEU A 82 7.46 -18.87 -5.18
CA LEU A 82 8.06 -18.03 -6.23
C LEU A 82 8.87 -18.84 -7.26
N PRO A 83 9.63 -19.89 -6.89
CA PRO A 83 10.23 -20.80 -7.87
C PRO A 83 9.19 -21.52 -8.74
N ILE A 84 8.00 -21.83 -8.21
CA ILE A 84 6.92 -22.45 -8.98
C ILE A 84 6.38 -21.45 -10.02
N VAL A 85 6.21 -20.19 -9.63
CA VAL A 85 5.82 -19.10 -10.56
C VAL A 85 6.83 -18.97 -11.68
N ASP A 86 8.13 -18.97 -11.37
CA ASP A 86 9.20 -18.87 -12.37
C ASP A 86 9.12 -20.01 -13.39
N ARG A 87 8.87 -21.25 -12.93
CA ARG A 87 8.73 -22.42 -13.81
C ARG A 87 7.46 -22.39 -14.66
N TYR A 88 6.35 -21.89 -14.11
CA TYR A 88 5.12 -21.67 -14.88
C TYR A 88 5.33 -20.61 -15.97
N ILE A 89 5.99 -19.50 -15.66
CA ILE A 89 6.33 -18.45 -16.65
C ILE A 89 7.26 -19.01 -17.74
N ALA A 90 8.22 -19.86 -17.35
CA ALA A 90 9.10 -20.57 -18.28
C ALA A 90 8.39 -21.70 -19.07
N GLN A 91 7.09 -21.90 -18.86
CA GLN A 91 6.27 -22.93 -19.51
C GLN A 91 6.77 -24.36 -19.24
N GLU A 92 7.47 -24.58 -18.12
CA GLU A 92 7.98 -25.89 -17.72
C GLU A 92 6.94 -26.75 -16.99
N ILE A 93 5.89 -26.10 -16.46
CA ILE A 93 4.82 -26.74 -15.70
C ILE A 93 3.48 -26.13 -16.08
N GLU A 94 2.41 -26.89 -15.87
CA GLU A 94 1.04 -26.39 -15.90
C GLU A 94 0.51 -26.24 -14.46
N LEU A 95 -0.35 -25.25 -14.25
CA LEU A 95 -1.05 -25.01 -12.99
C LEU A 95 -2.54 -24.88 -13.27
N THR A 96 -3.35 -25.17 -12.27
CA THR A 96 -4.79 -24.89 -12.32
C THR A 96 -5.07 -23.39 -12.19
N ASP A 97 -6.17 -22.92 -12.78
CA ASP A 97 -6.65 -21.54 -12.62
C ASP A 97 -6.81 -21.15 -11.15
N ALA A 98 -7.26 -22.09 -10.31
CA ALA A 98 -7.34 -21.90 -8.87
C ALA A 98 -5.97 -21.62 -8.24
N SER A 99 -4.94 -22.37 -8.59
CA SER A 99 -3.57 -22.12 -8.11
C SER A 99 -3.01 -20.81 -8.65
N LEU A 100 -3.30 -20.45 -9.90
CA LEU A 100 -2.90 -19.16 -10.47
C LEU A 100 -3.52 -17.97 -9.72
N ALA A 101 -4.81 -18.04 -9.40
CA ALA A 101 -5.49 -17.03 -8.57
C ALA A 101 -4.91 -16.97 -7.15
N GLN A 102 -4.55 -18.11 -6.54
CA GLN A 102 -3.93 -18.14 -5.22
C GLN A 102 -2.53 -17.52 -5.17
N LEU A 103 -1.76 -17.65 -6.26
CA LEU A 103 -0.43 -17.04 -6.38
C LEU A 103 -0.47 -15.51 -6.29
N TYR A 104 -1.56 -14.87 -6.75
CA TYR A 104 -1.75 -13.43 -6.59
C TYR A 104 -1.63 -13.00 -5.12
N TYR A 105 -2.31 -13.70 -4.20
CA TYR A 105 -2.31 -13.36 -2.77
C TYR A 105 -0.90 -13.38 -2.15
N ILE A 106 -0.11 -14.39 -2.49
CA ILE A 106 1.25 -14.51 -1.97
C ILE A 106 2.16 -13.42 -2.57
N ILE A 107 2.00 -13.11 -3.86
CA ILE A 107 2.80 -12.09 -4.56
C ILE A 107 2.43 -10.68 -4.08
N GLN A 108 1.15 -10.37 -3.89
CA GLN A 108 0.72 -9.04 -3.44
C GLN A 108 1.21 -8.68 -2.02
N HIS A 109 1.61 -9.68 -1.23
CA HIS A 109 2.18 -9.52 0.11
C HIS A 109 3.72 -9.54 0.13
N ALA A 110 4.37 -9.85 -0.99
CA ALA A 110 5.82 -9.80 -1.09
C ALA A 110 6.38 -8.37 -1.03
N ASP A 111 7.70 -8.22 -0.94
CA ASP A 111 8.37 -6.91 -0.98
C ASP A 111 8.28 -6.23 -2.37
N GLY A 112 8.69 -4.96 -2.44
CA GLY A 112 8.54 -4.17 -3.67
C GLY A 112 9.36 -4.70 -4.85
N LYS A 113 10.49 -5.37 -4.59
CA LYS A 113 11.34 -5.95 -5.63
C LYS A 113 10.68 -7.19 -6.22
N ILE A 114 10.13 -8.06 -5.38
CA ILE A 114 9.40 -9.25 -5.81
C ILE A 114 8.13 -8.85 -6.57
N GLN A 115 7.35 -7.91 -6.05
CA GLN A 115 6.18 -7.39 -6.76
C GLN A 115 6.55 -6.81 -8.13
N SER A 116 7.63 -6.04 -8.22
CA SER A 116 8.11 -5.52 -9.50
C SER A 116 8.51 -6.63 -10.47
N LYS A 117 9.17 -7.70 -10.00
CA LYS A 117 9.54 -8.86 -10.82
C LYS A 117 8.31 -9.55 -11.41
N TYR A 118 7.26 -9.75 -10.62
CA TYR A 118 6.07 -10.50 -11.01
C TYR A 118 4.91 -9.64 -11.51
N ALA A 119 5.08 -8.32 -11.64
CA ALA A 119 4.04 -7.44 -12.18
C ALA A 119 3.50 -7.90 -13.56
N PRO A 120 4.32 -8.34 -14.54
CA PRO A 120 3.80 -8.89 -15.80
C PRO A 120 2.96 -10.15 -15.63
N PHE A 121 3.29 -11.00 -14.64
CA PHE A 121 2.50 -12.17 -14.30
C PHE A 121 1.14 -11.78 -13.73
N ILE A 122 1.08 -10.74 -12.87
CA ILE A 122 -0.20 -10.22 -12.35
C ILE A 122 -1.08 -9.67 -13.48
N THR A 123 -0.51 -8.94 -14.45
CA THR A 123 -1.25 -8.52 -15.65
C THR A 123 -1.80 -9.73 -16.41
N THR A 124 -1.02 -10.80 -16.55
CA THR A 124 -1.49 -12.04 -17.19
C THR A 124 -2.65 -12.69 -16.43
N LEU A 125 -2.64 -12.66 -15.09
CA LEU A 125 -3.76 -13.16 -14.28
C LEU A 125 -5.02 -12.32 -14.50
N PHE A 126 -4.86 -11.00 -14.57
CA PHE A 126 -5.96 -10.07 -14.82
C PHE A 126 -6.56 -10.26 -16.21
N ASP A 127 -5.74 -10.33 -17.26
CA ASP A 127 -6.18 -10.54 -18.65
C ASP A 127 -6.90 -11.88 -18.85
N LYS A 128 -6.60 -12.87 -17.99
CA LYS A 128 -7.27 -14.18 -17.95
C LYS A 128 -8.50 -14.21 -17.05
N GLU A 129 -8.89 -13.08 -16.45
CA GLU A 129 -10.01 -12.98 -15.50
C GLU A 129 -9.85 -13.91 -14.27
N LEU A 130 -8.61 -14.23 -13.90
CA LEU A 130 -8.30 -15.07 -12.73
C LEU A 130 -8.20 -14.28 -11.43
N ILE A 131 -8.11 -12.96 -11.54
CA ILE A 131 -8.24 -12.00 -10.45
C ILE A 131 -9.23 -10.91 -10.85
N SER A 132 -9.93 -10.36 -9.87
CA SER A 132 -10.90 -9.29 -10.05
C SER A 132 -10.24 -7.95 -10.41
N ASN A 133 -11.05 -7.04 -10.97
CA ASN A 133 -10.67 -5.65 -11.21
C ASN A 133 -10.14 -4.97 -9.95
N GLN A 134 -10.74 -5.28 -8.79
CA GLN A 134 -10.35 -4.74 -7.50
C GLN A 134 -8.97 -5.25 -7.05
N GLU A 135 -8.71 -6.55 -7.21
CA GLU A 135 -7.40 -7.16 -6.91
C GLU A 135 -6.30 -6.57 -7.79
N PHE A 136 -6.57 -6.41 -9.09
CA PHE A 136 -5.62 -5.77 -10.00
C PHE A 136 -5.33 -4.31 -9.61
N ALA A 137 -6.36 -3.53 -9.26
CA ALA A 137 -6.21 -2.15 -8.82
C ALA A 137 -5.40 -2.05 -7.51
N TRP A 138 -5.66 -2.92 -6.54
CA TRP A 138 -4.91 -2.97 -5.28
C TRP A 138 -3.43 -3.25 -5.48
N PHE A 139 -3.11 -4.24 -6.31
CA PHE A 139 -1.71 -4.55 -6.61
C PHE A 139 -1.02 -3.40 -7.34
N SER A 140 -1.70 -2.79 -8.31
CA SER A 140 -1.18 -1.67 -9.08
C SER A 140 -0.88 -0.45 -8.21
N ASP A 141 -1.81 -0.09 -7.33
CA ASP A 141 -1.61 1.01 -6.38
C ASP A 141 -0.47 0.72 -5.40
N ARG A 142 -0.42 -0.50 -4.85
CA ARG A 142 0.65 -0.89 -3.91
C ARG A 142 2.03 -0.82 -4.55
N LEU A 143 2.15 -1.27 -5.81
CA LEU A 143 3.39 -1.21 -6.55
C LEU A 143 3.80 0.24 -6.85
N ALA A 144 2.85 1.11 -7.18
CA ALA A 144 3.09 2.54 -7.41
C ALA A 144 3.54 3.25 -6.13
N VAL A 145 2.81 3.05 -5.03
CA VAL A 145 3.13 3.64 -3.71
C VAL A 145 4.54 3.24 -3.26
N ARG A 146 4.94 1.99 -3.43
CA ARG A 146 6.30 1.54 -3.07
C ARG A 146 7.43 2.14 -3.92
N LYS A 147 7.07 2.79 -5.03
CA LYS A 147 7.96 3.54 -5.90
C LYS A 147 7.78 5.05 -5.74
N ASN A 148 7.12 5.50 -4.68
CA ASN A 148 6.80 6.91 -4.44
C ASN A 148 6.01 7.55 -5.59
N LYS A 149 5.23 6.75 -6.31
CA LYS A 149 4.35 7.21 -7.39
C LYS A 149 2.93 7.39 -6.89
N VAL A 150 2.17 8.24 -7.57
CA VAL A 150 0.73 8.33 -7.32
C VAL A 150 0.06 7.00 -7.59
N GLN A 151 -0.94 6.67 -6.78
CA GLN A 151 -1.74 5.48 -7.02
C GLN A 151 -2.67 5.67 -8.22
N PRO A 152 -2.64 4.78 -9.23
CA PRO A 152 -3.50 4.88 -10.41
C PRO A 152 -4.99 4.69 -10.15
N TYR A 153 -5.41 4.07 -9.05
CA TYR A 153 -6.81 3.78 -8.74
C TYR A 153 -7.28 4.33 -7.37
N GLY A 154 -6.36 4.53 -6.41
CA GLY A 154 -6.64 5.27 -5.18
C GLY A 154 -7.12 4.44 -3.98
N PHE A 155 -6.67 3.20 -3.83
CA PHE A 155 -7.12 2.29 -2.77
C PHE A 155 -6.15 2.09 -1.60
N GLN A 156 -4.90 2.52 -1.71
CA GLN A 156 -3.91 2.41 -0.63
C GLN A 156 -4.03 3.57 0.34
N ILE A 157 -4.12 3.22 1.62
CA ILE A 157 -4.18 4.17 2.73
C ILE A 157 -2.99 3.87 3.65
N LYS A 158 -2.29 4.91 4.05
CA LYS A 158 -1.27 4.84 5.08
C LYS A 158 -1.94 4.92 6.45
N SER A 159 -1.43 4.12 7.38
CA SER A 159 -1.77 4.22 8.80
C SER A 159 -0.47 4.40 9.58
N TRP A 160 -0.39 5.41 10.44
CA TRP A 160 0.76 5.58 11.32
C TRP A 160 0.57 4.81 12.62
N ALA A 161 1.56 4.01 12.99
CA ALA A 161 1.46 3.17 14.19
C ALA A 161 1.51 3.99 15.49
N GLU A 162 2.17 5.15 15.48
CA GLU A 162 2.36 5.98 16.67
C GLU A 162 1.09 6.77 17.02
N THR A 163 0.38 7.29 16.02
CA THR A 163 -0.77 8.18 16.19
C THR A 163 -2.11 7.54 15.82
N ALA A 164 -2.09 6.37 15.17
CA ALA A 164 -3.26 5.72 14.57
C ALA A 164 -3.97 6.55 13.48
N GLU A 165 -3.40 7.68 13.06
CA GLU A 165 -3.91 8.50 11.97
C GLU A 165 -3.86 7.73 10.65
N ARG A 166 -4.77 8.09 9.75
CA ARG A 166 -4.87 7.51 8.42
C ARG A 166 -4.83 8.60 7.38
N PHE A 167 -4.09 8.36 6.30
CA PHE A 167 -4.00 9.28 5.17
C PHE A 167 -3.95 8.48 3.86
N PRO A 168 -4.80 8.78 2.87
CA PRO A 168 -4.69 8.16 1.56
C PRO A 168 -3.38 8.58 0.91
N TYR A 169 -2.62 7.62 0.35
CA TYR A 169 -1.47 8.00 -0.47
C TYR A 169 -1.90 8.91 -1.63
N PRO A 170 -1.03 9.78 -2.17
CA PRO A 170 -1.40 10.65 -3.29
C PRO A 170 -1.93 9.86 -4.50
N ILE A 171 -3.02 10.34 -5.08
CA ILE A 171 -3.85 9.64 -6.07
C ILE A 171 -3.69 10.32 -7.42
N SER A 172 -3.66 9.56 -8.50
CA SER A 172 -3.67 10.14 -9.85
C SER A 172 -4.98 10.91 -10.09
N SER A 173 -4.91 12.08 -10.73
CA SER A 173 -6.12 12.79 -11.18
C SER A 173 -6.95 12.01 -12.20
N GLN A 174 -6.38 10.95 -12.80
CA GLN A 174 -7.05 10.04 -13.74
C GLN A 174 -7.64 8.80 -13.03
N ALA A 175 -7.63 8.71 -11.71
CA ALA A 175 -8.01 7.48 -11.00
C ALA A 175 -9.47 7.05 -11.27
N GLU A 176 -10.41 7.99 -11.32
CA GLU A 176 -11.80 7.68 -11.66
C GLU A 176 -11.93 7.12 -13.09
N GLU A 177 -11.24 7.72 -14.06
CA GLU A 177 -11.23 7.25 -15.46
C GLU A 177 -10.58 5.87 -15.57
N ASN A 178 -9.50 5.62 -14.81
CA ASN A 178 -8.85 4.32 -14.76
C ASN A 178 -9.77 3.24 -14.19
N CYS A 179 -10.50 3.54 -13.11
CA CYS A 179 -11.52 2.64 -12.55
C CYS A 179 -12.61 2.33 -13.58
N GLN A 180 -13.15 3.36 -14.26
CA GLN A 180 -14.16 3.18 -15.30
C GLN A 180 -13.67 2.28 -16.45
N ARG A 181 -12.41 2.43 -16.90
CA ARG A 181 -11.83 1.62 -17.98
C ARG A 181 -11.82 0.13 -17.69
N ILE A 182 -11.72 -0.26 -16.42
CA ILE A 182 -11.74 -1.67 -16.00
C ILE A 182 -13.07 -2.06 -15.36
N SER A 183 -14.14 -1.25 -15.49
CA SER A 183 -15.44 -1.52 -14.85
C SER A 183 -15.33 -1.73 -13.34
N LEU A 184 -14.56 -0.89 -12.64
CA LEU A 184 -14.40 -0.89 -11.19
C LEU A 184 -15.05 0.36 -10.59
N GLU A 185 -15.69 0.20 -9.44
CA GLU A 185 -16.19 1.32 -8.64
C GLU A 185 -15.02 2.13 -8.05
N SER A 186 -15.09 3.46 -8.17
CA SER A 186 -14.04 4.34 -7.67
C SER A 186 -14.04 4.41 -6.14
N SER A 187 -12.86 4.46 -5.53
CA SER A 187 -12.71 4.71 -4.08
C SER A 187 -13.07 6.14 -3.67
N LYS A 188 -13.28 7.06 -4.62
CA LYS A 188 -13.48 8.50 -4.36
C LYS A 188 -14.59 8.79 -3.34
N ALA A 189 -15.77 8.18 -3.50
CA ALA A 189 -16.88 8.42 -2.57
C ALA A 189 -16.52 7.99 -1.14
N TYR A 190 -15.91 6.81 -0.98
CA TYR A 190 -15.41 6.34 0.30
C TYR A 190 -14.36 7.29 0.88
N LEU A 191 -13.43 7.76 0.06
CA LEU A 191 -12.37 8.66 0.51
C LEU A 191 -12.91 10.04 0.94
N GLU A 192 -13.85 10.61 0.20
CA GLU A 192 -14.48 11.90 0.52
C GLU A 192 -15.38 11.82 1.76
N GLU A 193 -15.96 10.65 2.05
CA GLU A 193 -16.76 10.41 3.26
C GLU A 193 -15.90 10.19 4.51
N ASN A 194 -14.74 9.53 4.36
CA ASN A 194 -13.94 9.06 5.50
C ASN A 194 -12.72 9.94 5.82
N PHE A 195 -12.34 10.87 4.94
CA PHE A 195 -11.19 11.74 5.12
C PHE A 195 -11.57 13.21 4.91
N SER A 196 -11.26 14.06 5.89
CA SER A 196 -11.63 15.48 5.89
C SER A 196 -10.54 16.35 6.54
N GLY A 197 -10.67 17.67 6.41
CA GLY A 197 -9.69 18.62 6.96
C GLY A 197 -8.29 18.42 6.38
N ASP A 198 -7.30 18.34 7.25
CA ASP A 198 -5.89 18.18 6.86
C ASP A 198 -5.60 16.84 6.17
N TYR A 199 -6.45 15.82 6.35
CA TYR A 199 -6.27 14.48 5.76
C TYR A 199 -6.99 14.30 4.42
N LEU A 200 -7.50 15.39 3.83
CA LEU A 200 -8.19 15.32 2.53
C LEU A 200 -7.34 14.58 1.48
N PRO A 201 -7.96 13.70 0.65
CA PRO A 201 -7.24 12.97 -0.39
C PRO A 201 -6.54 13.91 -1.38
N GLN A 202 -5.28 13.62 -1.69
CA GLN A 202 -4.47 14.46 -2.59
C GLN A 202 -4.45 13.89 -4.01
N TYR A 203 -5.27 14.46 -4.89
CA TYR A 203 -5.28 14.12 -6.32
C TYR A 203 -4.22 14.93 -7.09
N LEU A 204 -3.33 14.27 -7.83
CA LEU A 204 -2.19 14.89 -8.51
C LEU A 204 -2.24 14.74 -10.03
N THR A 205 -1.93 15.84 -10.70
CA THR A 205 -1.56 15.86 -12.12
C THR A 205 -0.04 15.65 -12.28
N THR A 206 0.44 15.40 -13.51
CA THR A 206 1.86 15.10 -13.78
C THR A 206 2.84 16.22 -13.38
N GLY A 207 2.37 17.46 -13.28
CA GLY A 207 3.17 18.63 -12.88
C GLY A 207 3.17 18.92 -11.38
N GLU A 208 2.60 18.03 -10.56
CA GLU A 208 2.41 18.24 -9.12
C GLU A 208 3.18 17.20 -8.30
N PHE A 209 3.54 17.59 -7.08
CA PHE A 209 4.26 16.76 -6.12
C PHE A 209 3.69 17.00 -4.73
N VAL A 210 3.67 15.98 -3.87
CA VAL A 210 3.21 16.14 -2.48
C VAL A 210 4.31 15.73 -1.51
N VAL A 211 4.51 16.55 -0.48
CA VAL A 211 5.23 16.12 0.72
C VAL A 211 4.25 16.06 1.87
N PHE A 212 4.33 15.01 2.68
CA PHE A 212 3.56 14.89 3.91
C PHE A 212 4.40 14.22 4.98
N GLY A 213 3.98 14.28 6.23
CA GLY A 213 4.68 13.62 7.33
C GLY A 213 4.31 14.24 8.66
N HIS A 214 5.15 13.99 9.67
CA HIS A 214 4.91 14.45 11.02
C HIS A 214 6.04 15.31 11.56
N VAL A 215 5.70 16.41 12.24
CA VAL A 215 6.60 17.13 13.12
C VAL A 215 6.57 16.47 14.49
N LYS A 216 7.71 16.08 15.04
CA LYS A 216 7.79 15.45 16.36
C LYS A 216 7.94 16.49 17.47
N GLY A 217 7.27 16.25 18.60
CA GLY A 217 7.39 17.09 19.79
C GLY A 217 6.30 18.15 19.92
N GLU A 218 6.67 19.38 20.29
CA GLU A 218 5.72 20.47 20.53
C GLU A 218 5.13 20.99 19.21
N GLN A 219 3.79 21.03 19.12
CA GLN A 219 3.07 21.41 17.88
C GLN A 219 2.71 22.89 17.76
N ASN A 220 2.88 23.67 18.84
CA ASN A 220 2.45 25.06 18.86
C ASN A 220 3.19 25.91 17.83
N ASN A 221 2.42 26.56 16.94
CA ASN A 221 2.91 27.51 15.93
C ASN A 221 3.95 26.92 14.95
N ASN A 222 3.83 25.62 14.64
CA ASN A 222 4.65 24.97 13.62
C ASN A 222 4.06 25.18 12.22
N VAL A 223 4.93 25.51 11.26
CA VAL A 223 4.59 25.61 9.83
C VAL A 223 5.71 25.01 9.01
N ILE A 224 5.38 24.20 8.00
CA ILE A 224 6.35 23.75 7.00
C ILE A 224 6.32 24.73 5.82
N VAL A 225 7.49 25.24 5.46
CA VAL A 225 7.64 26.26 4.41
C VAL A 225 8.55 25.74 3.30
N GLY A 226 8.06 25.80 2.06
CA GLY A 226 8.83 25.55 0.84
C GLY A 226 9.59 26.78 0.33
N GLU A 227 10.52 26.57 -0.61
CA GLU A 227 11.38 27.62 -1.16
C GLU A 227 10.63 28.78 -1.83
N GLU A 228 9.49 28.52 -2.46
CA GLU A 228 8.66 29.57 -3.08
C GLU A 228 7.57 30.09 -2.13
N LYS A 229 7.76 29.89 -0.81
CA LYS A 229 6.84 30.30 0.25
C LYS A 229 5.49 29.57 0.17
N GLU A 230 5.45 28.37 -0.38
CA GLU A 230 4.35 27.45 -0.12
C GLU A 230 4.39 27.08 1.37
N GLU A 231 3.25 27.15 2.05
CA GLU A 231 3.17 26.88 3.48
C GLU A 231 2.13 25.80 3.76
N ALA A 232 2.46 24.89 4.67
CA ALA A 232 1.54 23.92 5.25
C ALA A 232 1.50 24.12 6.76
N ALA A 233 0.29 24.31 7.29
CA ALA A 233 0.06 24.26 8.72
C ALA A 233 0.32 22.84 9.22
N VAL A 234 0.82 22.75 10.45
CA VAL A 234 0.98 21.50 11.18
C VAL A 234 -0.19 21.40 12.15
N ASN A 235 -0.92 20.29 12.12
CA ASN A 235 -2.08 20.12 12.98
C ASN A 235 -1.68 19.67 14.41
N ASP A 236 -2.67 19.50 15.28
CA ASP A 236 -2.44 19.16 16.69
C ASP A 236 -1.79 17.78 16.90
N GLU A 237 -1.90 16.88 15.91
CA GLU A 237 -1.23 15.57 15.89
C GLU A 237 0.18 15.62 15.28
N GLY A 238 0.61 16.81 14.84
CA GLY A 238 1.89 17.03 14.17
C GLY A 238 1.89 16.72 12.68
N PHE A 239 0.75 16.32 12.11
CA PHE A 239 0.65 16.01 10.69
C PHE A 239 0.65 17.27 9.82
N TYR A 240 1.28 17.17 8.65
CA TYR A 240 1.20 18.19 7.62
C TYR A 240 1.17 17.55 6.23
N VAL A 241 0.61 18.28 5.27
CA VAL A 241 0.64 17.95 3.85
C VAL A 241 0.86 19.22 3.03
N LEU A 242 1.80 19.18 2.09
CA LEU A 242 2.19 20.29 1.25
C LEU A 242 2.20 19.85 -0.21
N LYS A 243 1.31 20.43 -1.01
CA LYS A 243 1.24 20.19 -2.45
C LYS A 243 2.00 21.27 -3.21
N LEU A 244 2.93 20.84 -4.06
CA LEU A 244 3.91 21.66 -4.77
C LEU A 244 3.81 21.47 -6.28
N LYS A 245 4.35 22.43 -7.04
CA LYS A 245 4.55 22.30 -8.49
C LYS A 245 5.96 21.77 -8.77
N LYS A 246 6.10 20.76 -9.64
CA LYS A 246 7.40 20.15 -9.96
C LYS A 246 8.37 21.11 -10.66
N LYS A 247 7.89 22.04 -11.50
CA LYS A 247 8.67 23.12 -12.19
C LYS A 247 10.13 22.76 -12.57
N GLU A 248 10.35 21.65 -13.28
CA GLU A 248 11.69 21.16 -13.68
C GLU A 248 12.71 21.01 -12.52
N ARG A 249 12.25 21.02 -11.27
CA ARG A 249 13.08 20.88 -10.08
C ARG A 249 13.48 19.43 -9.87
N GLN A 250 14.75 19.22 -9.54
CA GLN A 250 15.29 17.92 -9.13
C GLN A 250 15.19 17.72 -7.62
N GLU A 251 15.12 18.81 -6.86
CA GLU A 251 14.98 18.80 -5.41
C GLU A 251 14.13 19.97 -4.92
N ILE A 252 13.58 19.82 -3.72
CA ILE A 252 12.90 20.88 -2.97
C ILE A 252 13.54 21.02 -1.60
N ARG A 253 13.69 22.24 -1.13
CA ARG A 253 14.03 22.51 0.27
C ARG A 253 12.78 22.86 1.06
N LEU A 254 12.55 22.13 2.14
CA LEU A 254 11.50 22.41 3.11
C LEU A 254 12.12 22.79 4.43
N CYS A 255 11.56 23.77 5.11
CA CYS A 255 11.99 24.20 6.43
C CYS A 255 10.83 24.18 7.41
N LEU A 256 11.06 23.59 8.59
CA LEU A 256 10.19 23.74 9.74
C LEU A 256 10.43 25.11 10.37
N LYS A 257 9.36 25.89 10.50
CA LYS A 257 9.37 27.12 11.30
C LYS A 257 8.51 26.94 12.55
N ARG A 258 9.02 27.43 13.68
CA ARG A 258 8.29 27.51 14.96
C ARG A 258 8.26 28.96 15.42
N ALA A 259 7.06 29.51 15.61
CA ALA A 259 6.87 30.92 15.96
C ALA A 259 7.62 31.90 15.03
N GLY A 260 7.76 31.55 13.74
CA GLY A 260 8.44 32.35 12.72
C GLY A 260 9.95 32.10 12.60
N GLU A 261 10.58 31.40 13.55
CA GLU A 261 12.00 31.05 13.50
C GLU A 261 12.22 29.71 12.80
N THR A 262 13.27 29.60 11.97
CA THR A 262 13.60 28.34 11.29
C THR A 262 14.30 27.40 12.26
N VAL A 263 13.73 26.21 12.45
CA VAL A 263 14.22 25.19 13.39
C VAL A 263 15.05 24.14 12.67
N ASP A 264 14.57 23.64 11.54
CA ASP A 264 15.25 22.62 10.73
C ASP A 264 14.91 22.81 9.25
N CYS A 265 15.79 22.36 8.36
CA CYS A 265 15.55 22.35 6.92
C CYS A 265 16.06 21.06 6.29
N LYS A 266 15.29 20.50 5.36
CA LYS A 266 15.61 19.29 4.62
C LYS A 266 15.54 19.55 3.12
N THR A 267 16.50 19.00 2.39
CA THR A 267 16.48 18.96 0.93
C THR A 267 15.99 17.58 0.50
N ILE A 268 14.96 17.54 -0.33
CA ILE A 268 14.25 16.33 -0.72
C ILE A 268 14.42 16.14 -2.22
N PRO A 269 15.04 15.04 -2.67
CA PRO A 269 15.11 14.73 -4.09
C PRO A 269 13.74 14.32 -4.62
N MET A 270 13.38 14.82 -5.80
CA MET A 270 12.11 14.57 -6.48
C MET A 270 12.23 13.59 -7.64
N ASP A 271 13.45 13.17 -7.98
CA ASP A 271 13.74 12.36 -9.16
C ASP A 271 12.93 11.07 -9.19
N ASP A 272 12.15 10.91 -10.26
CA ASP A 272 11.24 9.78 -10.48
C ASP A 272 10.24 9.53 -9.33
N LYS A 273 9.84 10.58 -8.59
CA LYS A 273 8.81 10.50 -7.55
C LYS A 273 7.65 11.46 -7.82
N ASP A 274 6.49 11.13 -7.25
CA ASP A 274 5.31 12.00 -7.21
C ASP A 274 5.01 12.50 -5.79
N TRP A 275 5.58 11.84 -4.79
CA TRP A 275 5.48 12.27 -3.40
C TRP A 275 6.63 11.76 -2.54
N GLU A 276 6.85 12.40 -1.39
CA GLU A 276 7.78 11.95 -0.35
C GLU A 276 7.16 12.09 1.04
N GLU A 277 7.46 11.14 1.92
CA GLU A 277 7.17 11.25 3.35
C GLU A 277 8.39 11.82 4.08
N VAL A 278 8.20 12.92 4.81
CA VAL A 278 9.28 13.64 5.48
C VAL A 278 8.84 14.05 6.88
N ASP A 279 9.38 13.36 7.88
CA ASP A 279 9.18 13.78 9.28
C ASP A 279 10.18 14.88 9.64
N PHE A 280 9.82 15.77 10.57
CA PHE A 280 10.71 16.78 11.17
C PHE A 280 10.91 16.51 12.67
#